data_AF-A0A4R6NAK6-F1
#
_entry.id   AF-A0A4R6NAK6-F1
#
_cell.length_a   1.000
_cell.length_b   1.000
_cell.length_c   1.000
_cell.angle_alpha   90.00
_cell.angle_beta   90.00
_cell.angle_gamma   90.00
#
_symmetry.space_group_name_H-M   'P 1'
#
loop_
_entity.id
_entity.type
_entity.pdbx_description
1 polymer ?
#
loop_
_entity_poly.entity_id
_entity_poly.type
_entity_poly.pdbx_seq_one_letter_code
_entity_poly.pdbx_strand_id
1 'polypeptide(L)' 'MNSFDRSTSTTTGMWRVVFYERRGYRIHMDRTGPWLPSKSQAQHWANWFGQLGYHVALQDQMGGMERLSPGLP' A
#
# COMPACT_ATOMS: atom_id res chain seq x y z
N MET A 1 19.61 -17.37 -16.32
CA MET A 1 18.45 -17.55 -15.41
C MET A 1 18.56 -16.52 -14.30
N ASN A 2 17.59 -15.63 -14.16
CA ASN A 2 17.62 -14.52 -13.20
C ASN A 2 17.37 -14.98 -11.76
N SER A 3 18.29 -14.67 -10.85
CA SER A 3 18.31 -15.04 -9.42
C SER A 3 17.33 -14.25 -8.52
N PHE A 4 16.14 -13.89 -9.00
CA PHE A 4 15.16 -13.13 -8.19
C PHE A 4 14.16 -13.99 -7.40
N ASP A 5 14.26 -15.32 -7.46
CA ASP A 5 13.24 -16.22 -6.88
C ASP A 5 13.53 -16.69 -5.43
N ARG A 6 14.61 -16.24 -4.78
CA ARG A 6 14.92 -16.67 -3.40
C ARG A 6 14.31 -15.74 -2.36
N SER A 7 13.01 -15.89 -2.12
CA SER A 7 12.39 -15.47 -0.85
C SER A 7 11.18 -16.36 -0.52
N THR A 8 11.39 -17.67 -0.49
CA THR A 8 10.48 -18.59 0.19
C THR A 8 10.82 -18.60 1.68
N SER A 9 10.10 -17.82 2.49
CA SER A 9 9.87 -18.16 3.89
C SER A 9 8.63 -17.47 4.44
N THR A 10 7.64 -18.31 4.75
CA THR A 10 6.45 -18.08 5.58
C THR A 10 5.39 -17.14 5.02
N THR A 11 4.14 -17.54 5.24
CA THR A 11 2.83 -16.88 5.04
C THR A 11 2.78 -15.45 5.60
N THR A 12 3.67 -14.59 5.13
CA THR A 12 3.78 -13.19 5.47
C THR A 12 2.99 -12.49 4.39
N GLY A 13 1.76 -12.05 4.72
CA GLY A 13 0.85 -11.51 3.71
C GLY A 13 1.54 -10.45 2.85
N MET A 14 1.36 -10.49 1.54
CA MET A 14 1.85 -9.41 0.67
C MET A 14 1.06 -8.14 0.94
N TRP A 15 1.72 -7.00 0.84
CA TRP A 15 1.13 -5.68 1.09
C TRP A 15 1.36 -4.76 -0.10
N ARG A 16 0.41 -3.89 -0.40
CA ARG A 16 0.60 -2.83 -1.41
C ARG A 16 0.14 -1.49 -0.87
N VAL A 17 0.66 -0.44 -1.47
CA VAL A 17 0.19 0.93 -1.22
C VAL A 17 -0.98 1.21 -2.17
N VAL A 18 -2.06 1.74 -1.64
CA VAL A 18 -3.25 2.15 -2.37
C VAL A 18 -3.36 3.66 -2.30
N PHE A 19 -3.49 4.30 -3.47
CA PHE A 19 -3.60 5.74 -3.61
C PHE A 19 -5.05 6.14 -3.77
N TYR A 20 -5.43 7.17 -3.03
CA TYR A 20 -6.74 7.79 -3.09
C TYR A 20 -6.62 9.19 -3.67
N GLU A 21 -7.59 9.53 -4.50
CA GLU A 21 -7.79 10.90 -4.97
C GLU A 21 -9.09 11.43 -4.38
N ARG A 22 -9.06 12.67 -3.89
CA ARG A 22 -10.24 13.38 -3.43
C ARG A 22 -10.79 14.22 -4.58
N ARG A 23 -11.91 13.80 -5.16
CA ARG A 23 -12.67 14.59 -6.14
C ARG A 23 -13.92 15.15 -5.48
N GLY A 24 -13.83 16.38 -5.01
CA GLY A 24 -14.91 17.05 -4.27
C GLY A 24 -15.21 16.35 -2.93
N TYR A 25 -16.44 15.90 -2.75
CA TYR A 25 -16.90 15.19 -1.54
C TYR A 25 -16.64 13.69 -1.56
N ARG A 26 -16.16 13.13 -2.68
CA ARG A 26 -15.92 11.69 -2.81
C ARG A 26 -14.43 11.37 -2.82
N ILE A 27 -14.08 10.27 -2.17
CA ILE A 27 -12.74 9.73 -2.15
C ILE A 27 -12.77 8.46 -2.99
N HIS A 28 -11.97 8.44 -4.05
CA HIS A 28 -11.91 7.34 -5.00
C HIS A 28 -10.52 6.71 -4.94
N MET A 29 -10.47 5.38 -5.06
CA MET A 29 -9.21 4.68 -5.29
C MET A 29 -8.73 5.02 -6.70
N ASP A 30 -7.58 5.71 -6.82
CA ASP A 30 -7.02 6.12 -8.09
C ASP A 30 -6.07 5.06 -8.64
N ARG A 31 -5.07 4.67 -7.84
CA ARG A 31 -3.99 3.77 -8.26
C ARG A 31 -3.58 2.83 -7.15
N THR A 32 -2.96 1.71 -7.52
CA THR A 32 -2.32 0.79 -6.57
C THR A 32 -0.88 0.58 -6.96
N GLY A 33 0.00 0.60 -5.97
CA GLY A 33 1.40 0.22 -6.11
C GLY A 33 1.57 -1.30 -6.29
N PRO A 34 2.80 -1.74 -6.56
CA PRO A 34 3.13 -3.15 -6.66
C PRO A 34 2.94 -3.86 -5.31
N TRP A 35 2.75 -5.18 -5.37
CA TRP A 35 2.78 -6.03 -4.19
C TRP A 35 4.20 -6.12 -3.64
N LEU A 36 4.33 -5.85 -2.35
CA LEU A 36 5.56 -5.88 -1.59
C LEU A 36 5.50 -7.08 -0.62
N PRO A 37 6.64 -7.78 -0.42
CA PRO A 37 6.69 -8.98 0.42
C PRO A 37 6.60 -8.67 1.93
N SER A 38 6.67 -7.39 2.33
CA SER A 38 6.68 -6.98 3.73
C SER A 38 5.82 -5.77 4.00
N LYS A 39 5.04 -5.83 5.09
CA LYS A 39 4.25 -4.70 5.60
C LYS A 39 5.12 -3.48 5.90
N SER A 40 6.26 -3.69 6.54
CA SER A 40 7.19 -2.62 6.92
C SER A 40 7.66 -1.83 5.69
N GLN A 41 7.96 -2.55 4.60
CA GLN A 41 8.35 -1.92 3.34
C GLN A 41 7.20 -1.11 2.73
N ALA A 42 5.99 -1.68 2.70
CA ALA A 42 4.81 -0.97 2.22
C ALA A 42 4.49 0.27 3.06
N GLN A 43 4.64 0.17 4.38
CA GLN A 43 4.43 1.26 5.32
C GLN A 43 5.46 2.38 5.16
N HIS A 44 6.73 2.04 4.92
CA HIS A 44 7.75 3.04 4.62
C HIS A 44 7.41 3.85 3.38
N TRP A 45 6.99 3.18 2.29
CA TRP A 45 6.53 3.87 1.09
C TRP A 45 5.27 4.70 1.33
N ALA A 46 4.27 4.16 2.02
CA ALA A 46 3.04 4.88 2.30
C ALA A 46 3.31 6.14 3.16
N ASN A 47 4.21 6.06 4.14
CA ASN A 47 4.62 7.24 4.91
C ASN A 47 5.32 8.28 4.03
N TRP A 48 6.23 7.85 3.15
CA TRP A 48 6.91 8.75 2.21
C TRP A 48 5.92 9.44 1.27
N PHE A 49 4.99 8.71 0.68
CA PHE A 49 3.93 9.29 -0.16
C PHE A 49 2.98 10.20 0.62
N GLY A 50 2.66 9.85 1.87
CA GLY A 50 1.88 10.70 2.77
C GLY A 50 2.58 12.04 3.05
N GLN A 51 3.89 12.03 3.24
CA GLN A 51 4.70 13.26 3.41
C GLN A 51 4.71 14.14 2.16
N LEU A 52 4.58 13.54 0.97
CA LEU A 52 4.44 14.26 -0.30
C LEU A 52 3.02 14.81 -0.53
N GLY A 53 2.08 14.57 0.40
CA GLY A 53 0.70 15.06 0.31
C GLY A 53 -0.27 14.10 -0.39
N TYR A 54 0.16 12.88 -0.73
CA TYR A 54 -0.75 11.87 -1.27
C TYR A 54 -1.60 11.24 -0.16
N HIS A 55 -2.87 10.96 -0.48
CA HIS A 55 -3.71 10.14 0.38
C HIS A 55 -3.47 8.67 0.08
N VAL A 56 -2.97 7.92 1.06
CA VAL A 56 -2.59 6.52 0.86
C VAL A 56 -3.08 5.61 1.99
N ALA A 57 -3.32 4.36 1.64
CA ALA A 57 -3.55 3.27 2.58
C ALA A 57 -2.68 2.06 2.23
N LEU A 58 -2.61 1.11 3.15
CA LEU A 58 -2.04 -0.21 2.90
C LEU A 58 -3.16 -1.19 2.66
N GLN A 59 -2.95 -2.10 1.72
CA GLN A 59 -3.83 -3.23 1.49
C GLN A 59 -3.04 -4.53 1.56
N ASP A 60 -3.54 -5.50 2.30
CA ASP A 60 -3.03 -6.86 2.31
C ASP A 60 -3.60 -7.69 1.14
N GLN A 61 -2.93 -8.79 0.82
CA GLN A 61 -3.33 -9.70 -0.26
C GLN A 61 -4.72 -10.34 -0.08
N MET A 62 -5.24 -10.38 1.14
CA MET A 62 -6.57 -10.90 1.48
C MET A 62 -7.65 -9.82 1.37
N GLY A 63 -7.27 -8.58 1.05
CA GLY A 63 -8.17 -7.45 0.88
C GLY A 63 -8.35 -6.59 2.14
N GLY A 64 -7.68 -6.90 3.24
CA GLY A 64 -7.69 -6.05 4.44
C GLY A 64 -7.01 -4.72 4.17
N MET A 65 -7.59 -3.63 4.68
CA MET A 65 -7.06 -2.28 4.51
C MET A 65 -6.64 -1.67 5.85
N GLU A 66 -5.47 -1.06 5.86
CA GLU A 66 -5.00 -0.21 6.95
C GLU A 66 -4.79 1.22 6.46
N ARG A 67 -5.49 2.15 7.11
CA ARG A 67 -5.43 3.57 6.76
C ARG A 67 -4.30 4.23 7.53
N LEU A 68 -3.44 4.92 6.79
CA LEU A 68 -2.35 5.70 7.37
C LEU A 68 -2.66 7.21 7.33
N SER A 69 -3.55 7.66 6.44
CA SER A 69 -3.96 9.07 6.35
C SER A 69 -5.30 9.33 7.08
N PRO A 70 -5.38 10.30 8.01
CA PRO A 70 -6.66 10.75 8.57
C PRO A 70 -7.52 11.42 7.49
N GLY A 71 -8.82 11.09 7.44
CA GLY A 71 -9.75 11.55 6.39
C GLY A 71 -10.03 10.51 5.29
N LEU A 72 -9.35 9.37 5.35
CA LEU A 72 -9.73 8.05 4.80
C LEU A 72 -11.21 7.59 4.98
N PRO A 73 -12.12 7.44 4.00
CA PRO A 73 -13.47 6.90 4.28
C PRO A 73 -13.37 5.44 4.65
#